data_AF-A0A7R9Y3G2-F1
#
_entry.id   AF-A0A7R9Y3G2-F1
#
_cell.length_a   1.000
_cell.length_b   1.000
_cell.length_c   1.000
_cell.angle_alpha   90.00
_cell.angle_beta   90.00
_cell.angle_gamma   90.00
#
_symmetry.space_group_name_H-M   'P 1'
#
loop_
_entity.id
_entity.type
_entity.pdbx_description
1 polymer ?
#
loop_
_entity_poly.entity_id
_entity_poly.type
_entity_poly.pdbx_seq_one_letter_code
_entity_poly.pdbx_strand_id
1 'polypeptide(L)'
;TLHIKMDSLTKDQKDEYATSFAAIALYDGGADISSEQIGTLLEATGNKDVAAFYPIIFSNFLTAEKISEMIVSPVSGGGGGGGGGAGGDAGAEEEAEPEKEEEIE
;
A
#
# COMPACT_ATOMS: atom_id res chain seq x y z
N THR A 1 -17.73 -14.67 10.19
CA THR A 1 -16.41 -14.32 10.77
C THR A 1 -15.33 -14.81 9.83
N LEU A 2 -14.55 -13.91 9.25
CA LEU A 2 -13.39 -14.27 8.44
C LEU A 2 -12.35 -14.92 9.36
N HIS A 3 -12.28 -16.25 9.36
CA HIS A 3 -11.26 -17.00 10.09
C HIS A 3 -9.99 -17.10 9.23
N ILE A 4 -9.27 -16.00 9.07
CA ILE A 4 -7.92 -16.05 8.48
C ILE A 4 -6.97 -16.58 9.55
N LYS A 5 -6.41 -17.77 9.32
CA LYS A 5 -5.34 -18.31 10.16
C LYS A 5 -4.01 -17.83 9.61
N MET A 6 -3.28 -17.03 10.37
CA MET A 6 -1.94 -16.56 9.98
C MET A 6 -1.00 -17.70 9.65
N ASP A 7 -1.14 -18.85 10.31
CA ASP A 7 -0.32 -20.05 10.02
C ASP A 7 -0.55 -20.63 8.63
N SER A 8 -1.71 -20.38 8.03
CA SER A 8 -2.06 -20.89 6.69
C SER A 8 -1.61 -19.98 5.54
N LEU A 9 -1.05 -18.81 5.85
CA LEU A 9 -0.56 -17.86 4.86
C LEU A 9 0.85 -18.24 4.38
N THR A 10 1.10 -18.03 3.08
CA THR A 10 2.46 -18.11 2.54
C THR A 10 3.36 -17.03 3.14
N LYS A 11 4.67 -17.18 2.98
CA LYS A 11 5.62 -16.13 3.42
C LYS A 11 5.28 -14.79 2.77
N ASP A 12 5.07 -14.78 1.46
CA ASP A 12 4.78 -13.56 0.70
C ASP A 12 3.49 -12.87 1.17
N GLN A 13 2.45 -13.65 1.49
CA GLN A 13 1.22 -13.10 2.07
C GLN A 13 1.49 -12.50 3.45
N LYS A 14 2.29 -13.15 4.30
CA LYS A 14 2.66 -12.61 5.61
C LYS A 14 3.45 -11.32 5.48
N ASP A 15 4.40 -11.26 4.54
CA ASP A 15 5.20 -10.08 4.25
C ASP A 15 4.30 -8.91 3.78
N GLU A 16 3.35 -9.18 2.89
CA GLU A 16 2.36 -8.20 2.41
C GLU A 16 1.49 -7.66 3.56
N TYR A 17 0.95 -8.55 4.40
CA TYR A 17 0.14 -8.14 5.55
C TYR A 17 0.96 -7.37 6.58
N ALA A 18 2.17 -7.82 6.90
CA ALA A 18 3.04 -7.13 7.85
C ALA A 18 3.35 -5.71 7.37
N THR A 19 3.65 -5.54 6.09
CA THR A 19 3.90 -4.23 5.47
C THR A 19 2.65 -3.35 5.46
N SER A 20 1.50 -3.93 5.12
CA SER A 20 0.20 -3.23 5.15
C SER A 20 -0.15 -2.70 6.53
N PHE A 21 0.02 -3.54 7.57
CA PHE A 21 -0.25 -3.16 8.95
C PHE A 21 0.75 -2.12 9.46
N ALA A 22 2.02 -2.21 9.06
CA ALA A 22 3.02 -1.21 9.40
C ALA A 22 2.66 0.17 8.80
N ALA A 23 2.24 0.23 7.55
CA ALA A 23 1.83 1.49 6.90
C ALA A 23 0.63 2.15 7.61
N ILE A 24 -0.40 1.37 7.97
CA ILE A 24 -1.59 1.87 8.68
C ILE A 24 -1.23 2.28 10.11
N ALA A 25 -0.34 1.55 10.79
CA ALA A 25 0.11 1.91 12.13
C ALA A 25 0.89 3.23 12.15
N LEU A 26 1.72 3.49 11.13
CA LEU A 26 2.40 4.78 10.98
C LEU A 26 1.41 5.92 10.75
N TYR A 27 0.38 5.70 9.92
CA TYR A 27 -0.71 6.66 9.73
C TYR A 27 -1.42 6.99 11.05
N ASP A 28 -1.82 5.98 11.84
CA ASP A 28 -2.48 6.18 13.14
C ASP A 28 -1.56 6.88 14.15
N GLY A 29 -0.26 6.58 14.10
CA GLY A 29 0.77 7.25 14.90
C GLY A 29 1.15 8.65 14.43
N GLY A 30 0.60 9.14 13.31
CA GLY A 30 0.95 10.44 12.72
C GLY A 30 2.39 10.52 12.21
N ALA A 31 3.03 9.37 11.96
CA ALA A 31 4.37 9.27 11.42
C ALA A 31 4.34 9.26 9.88
N ASP A 32 5.50 9.56 9.28
CA ASP A 32 5.65 9.52 7.83
C ASP A 32 5.60 8.08 7.30
N ILE A 33 4.93 7.88 6.16
CA ILE A 33 4.70 6.57 5.53
C ILE A 33 5.77 6.33 4.45
N SER A 34 7.04 6.43 4.85
CA SER A 34 8.19 6.15 3.98
C SER A 34 8.67 4.71 4.13
N SER A 35 9.36 4.19 3.11
CA SER A 35 9.91 2.83 3.11
C SER A 35 10.86 2.58 4.29
N GLU A 36 11.60 3.60 4.72
CA GLU A 36 12.51 3.57 5.87
C GLU A 36 11.75 3.44 7.20
N GLN A 37 10.68 4.20 7.40
CA GLN A 37 9.85 4.12 8.60
C GLN A 37 9.09 2.80 8.67
N ILE A 38 8.57 2.33 7.54
CA ILE A 38 7.93 1.01 7.43
C ILE A 38 8.94 -0.09 7.78
N GLY A 39 10.15 -0.06 7.20
CA GLY A 39 11.22 -1.00 7.51
C GLY A 39 11.59 -0.99 9.01
N THR A 40 11.73 0.20 9.60
CA THR A 40 12.04 0.36 11.03
C THR A 40 10.97 -0.29 11.91
N LEU A 41 9.69 -0.09 11.58
CA LEU A 41 8.59 -0.69 12.34
C LEU A 41 8.52 -2.21 12.16
N LEU A 42 8.78 -2.71 10.96
CA LEU A 42 8.88 -4.15 10.69
C LEU A 42 9.99 -4.79 11.53
N GLU A 43 11.17 -4.18 11.61
CA GLU A 43 12.25 -4.65 12.46
C GLU A 43 11.89 -4.64 13.95
N ALA A 44 11.28 -3.55 14.42
CA ALA A 44 10.86 -3.40 15.82
C ALA A 44 9.82 -4.45 16.24
N THR A 45 8.98 -4.90 15.30
CA THR A 45 7.95 -5.92 15.52
C THR A 45 8.44 -7.35 15.27
N GLY A 46 9.72 -7.53 14.91
CA GLY A 46 10.33 -8.84 14.66
C GLY A 46 10.13 -9.38 13.24
N ASN A 47 9.58 -8.60 12.32
CA ASN A 47 9.35 -8.96 10.92
C ASN A 47 10.57 -8.62 10.04
N LYS A 48 11.76 -9.09 10.44
CA LYS A 48 13.05 -8.74 9.82
C LYS A 48 13.27 -9.35 8.44
N ASP A 49 12.53 -10.43 8.14
CA ASP A 49 12.69 -11.21 6.91
C ASP A 49 11.77 -10.72 5.77
N VAL A 50 11.06 -9.61 5.96
CA VAL A 50 10.20 -9.03 4.92
C VAL A 50 11.05 -8.52 3.76
N ALA A 51 10.70 -8.91 2.53
CA ALA A 51 11.43 -8.45 1.36
C ALA A 51 11.29 -6.93 1.20
N ALA A 52 12.42 -6.23 1.02
CA ALA A 52 12.47 -4.76 0.89
C ALA A 52 11.60 -4.21 -0.26
N PHE A 53 11.26 -5.05 -1.24
CA PHE A 53 10.28 -4.74 -2.28
C PHE A 53 8.95 -4.24 -1.71
N TYR A 54 8.43 -4.87 -0.64
CA TYR A 54 7.14 -4.52 -0.07
C TYR A 54 7.11 -3.11 0.55
N PRO A 55 8.00 -2.73 1.48
CA PRO A 55 8.04 -1.36 2.00
C PRO A 55 8.13 -0.29 0.92
N ILE A 56 8.90 -0.54 -0.15
CA ILE A 56 9.09 0.40 -1.27
C ILE A 56 7.79 0.61 -2.04
N ILE A 57 7.11 -0.47 -2.46
CA ILE A 57 5.87 -0.31 -3.23
C ILE A 57 4.74 0.29 -2.38
N PHE A 58 4.69 -0.06 -1.09
CA PHE A 58 3.67 0.45 -0.18
C PHE A 58 3.86 1.93 0.10
N SER A 59 5.10 2.41 0.31
CA SER A 59 5.36 3.85 0.50
C SER A 59 5.10 4.67 -0.76
N ASN A 60 5.28 4.09 -1.94
CA ASN A 60 4.99 4.78 -3.21
C ASN A 60 3.50 4.90 -3.49
N PHE A 61 2.69 3.96 -2.99
CA PHE A 61 1.26 3.91 -3.27
C PHE A 61 0.40 4.52 -2.15
N LEU A 62 0.80 4.34 -0.89
CA LEU A 62 0.04 4.79 0.27
C LEU A 62 0.55 6.15 0.75
N THR A 63 -0.29 7.17 0.55
CA THR A 63 -0.17 8.46 1.24
C THR A 63 -1.15 8.52 2.40
N ALA A 64 -0.92 9.42 3.36
CA ALA A 64 -1.86 9.63 4.47
C ALA A 64 -3.27 10.00 3.98
N GLU A 65 -3.35 10.80 2.91
CA GLU A 65 -4.60 11.18 2.24
C GLU A 65 -5.29 9.96 1.64
N LYS A 66 -4.55 9.10 0.92
CA LYS A 66 -5.08 7.88 0.32
C LYS A 66 -5.62 6.92 1.37
N ILE A 67 -4.93 6.75 2.49
CA ILE A 67 -5.42 5.92 3.61
C ILE A 67 -6.69 6.52 4.22
N SER A 68 -6.72 7.83 4.44
CA SER A 68 -7.93 8.50 4.96
C SER A 68 -9.12 8.34 4.03
N GLU A 69 -8.92 8.47 2.71
CA GLU A 69 -9.95 8.26 1.70
C GLU A 69 -10.49 6.83 1.74
N MET A 70 -9.61 5.83 1.83
CA MET A 70 -9.99 4.42 1.93
C MET A 70 -10.80 4.11 3.20
N ILE A 71 -10.54 4.80 4.31
CA ILE A 71 -11.28 4.63 5.58
C ILE A 71 -12.68 5.25 5.49
N VAL A 72 -12.80 6.46 4.93
CA VAL A 72 -14.06 7.21 4.90
C VAL A 72 -15.00 6.71 3.80
N SER A 73 -14.43 6.28 2.67
CA SER A 73 -15.16 5.77 1.52
C SER A 73 -14.57 4.41 1.10
N PRO A 74 -14.79 3.34 1.89
CA PRO A 74 -14.29 2.03 1.53
C PRO A 74 -14.97 1.56 0.24
N VAL A 75 -14.26 1.66 -0.88
CA VAL A 75 -14.69 1.02 -2.12
C VAL A 75 -14.74 -0.49 -1.87
N SER A 76 -15.87 -1.12 -2.14
CA SER A 76 -16.11 -2.55 -1.86
C SER A 76 -15.27 -3.52 -2.72
N GLY A 77 -14.15 -3.07 -3.28
CA GLY A 77 -13.24 -3.85 -4.13
C GLY A 77 -11.86 -4.16 -3.53
N GLY A 78 -11.51 -3.60 -2.37
CA GLY A 78 -10.19 -3.80 -1.74
C GLY A 78 -10.14 -4.96 -0.73
N GLY A 79 -10.63 -6.14 -1.11
CA GLY A 79 -10.51 -7.34 -0.27
C GLY A 79 -9.29 -8.16 -0.67
N GLY A 80 -8.28 -8.20 0.19
CA GLY A 80 -7.08 -9.01 -0.02
C GLY A 80 -7.38 -10.49 -0.30
N GLY A 81 -6.57 -11.09 -1.16
CA GLY A 81 -6.43 -12.54 -1.32
C GLY A 81 -7.52 -13.20 -2.17
N GLY A 82 -7.25 -13.33 -3.46
CA GLY A 82 -7.98 -14.22 -4.36
C GLY A 82 -7.91 -13.72 -5.79
N GLY A 83 -7.17 -14.42 -6.64
CA GLY A 83 -7.09 -14.09 -8.06
C GLY A 83 -8.47 -14.00 -8.71
N GLY A 84 -8.62 -13.03 -9.62
CA GLY A 84 -9.72 -12.97 -10.56
C GLY A 84 -10.50 -11.67 -10.51
N GLY A 85 -10.43 -10.93 -11.62
CA GLY A 85 -11.43 -9.93 -11.98
C GLY A 85 -10.97 -8.49 -11.79
N ALA A 86 -10.39 -7.95 -12.85
CA ALA A 86 -10.44 -6.52 -13.11
C ALA A 86 -11.88 -6.01 -12.91
N GLY A 87 -12.03 -4.96 -12.12
CA GLY A 87 -13.34 -4.38 -11.84
C GLY A 87 -13.21 -2.91 -11.46
N GLY A 88 -13.62 -2.05 -12.38
CA GLY A 88 -14.05 -0.69 -12.09
C GLY A 88 -13.01 0.38 -12.36
N ASP A 89 -12.80 0.66 -13.65
CA ASP A 89 -12.48 1.99 -14.14
C ASP A 89 -13.46 3.00 -13.52
N ALA A 90 -12.98 3.75 -12.52
CA ALA A 90 -13.54 5.05 -12.19
C ALA A 90 -12.62 6.05 -12.89
N GLY A 91 -13.01 6.37 -14.13
CA GLY A 91 -12.27 7.21 -15.07
C GLY A 91 -11.68 8.43 -14.39
N ALA A 92 -10.36 8.53 -14.50
CA ALA A 92 -9.62 9.74 -14.28
C ALA A 92 -10.16 10.82 -15.23
N GLU A 93 -10.51 11.97 -14.65
CA GLU A 93 -10.62 13.21 -15.41
C GLU A 93 -9.32 13.43 -16.19
N GLU A 94 -9.48 13.50 -17.50
CA GLU A 94 -8.47 13.84 -18.48
C GLU A 94 -8.04 15.30 -18.25
N GLU A 95 -7.06 15.49 -17.37
CA GLU A 95 -6.35 16.76 -17.25
C GLU A 95 -5.27 16.80 -18.34
N ALA A 96 -5.55 17.61 -19.36
CA ALA A 96 -4.74 17.82 -20.54
C ALA A 96 -3.30 18.24 -20.21
N GLU A 97 -2.32 17.47 -20.68
CA GLU A 97 -0.94 17.94 -20.84
C GLU A 97 -0.88 19.01 -21.95
N PRO A 98 -0.30 20.19 -21.69
CA PRO A 98 0.33 20.96 -22.75
C PRO A 98 1.79 20.50 -22.90
N GLU A 99 2.06 19.84 -24.04
CA GLU A 99 3.41 19.72 -24.60
C GLU A 99 4.11 21.09 -24.55
N LYS A 100 5.30 21.13 -23.95
CA LYS A 100 6.29 22.15 -24.24
C LYS A 100 7.50 21.50 -24.88
N GLU A 101 7.65 21.87 -26.14
CA GLU A 101 8.79 21.73 -27.02
C GLU A 101 10.11 22.07 -26.29
N GLU A 102 11.05 21.12 -26.29
CA GLU A 102 12.48 21.43 -26.23
C GLU A 102 12.99 21.54 -27.68
N GLU A 103 13.33 22.75 -28.09
CA GLU A 103 14.17 23.01 -29.24
C GLU A 103 15.47 23.70 -28.76
N ILE A 104 16.59 23.21 -29.30
CA ILE A 104 17.90 23.87 -29.46
C ILE A 104 18.79 23.97 -28.21
N GLU A 105 19.82 23.11 -28.10
CA GLU A 105 21.17 23.29 -28.70
C GLU A 105 22.01 21.99 -28.65
#